data_AF-A0A1B2HFI7-F1
#
_entry.id   AF-A0A1B2HFI7-F1
#
_cell.length_a   1.000
_cell.length_b   1.000
_cell.length_c   1.000
_cell.angle_alpha   90.00
_cell.angle_beta   90.00
_cell.angle_gamma   90.00
#
_symmetry.space_group_name_H-M   'P 1'
#
loop_
_entity.id
_entity.type
_entity.pdbx_description
1 polymer ?
#
loop_
_entity_poly.entity_id
_entity_poly.type
_entity_poly.pdbx_seq_one_letter_code
_entity_poly.pdbx_strand_id
1 'polypeptide(L)'
;MTSAHRFVADEVVHTDPHVVHKAPTWGEAANARLAWEAAVDQLVQPGQHRVHREDGSTETAEVLPLLRQVEEAVLPSGTKTSGKTLLGSRPPASLGALALLAEIRAAVRGCCRTHGHTSWSTLNEQLRAWVAHADHWQIDAADYVLWAAEQATRWVQQARLVVDPEPRFPLRGKACPTCGVDVVQVWSDDQNDHVRRPALYIDPDQADAVCAACGLRWPLDVWIQLNTMAQQQLTHETLAVTGITHDDDVS
;
A
#
# COMPACT_ATOMS: atom_id res chain seq x y z
N MET A 1 -19.96 39.19 -7.25
CA MET A 1 -20.23 38.43 -6.01
C MET A 1 -20.66 37.04 -6.41
N THR A 2 -19.66 36.21 -6.67
CA THR A 2 -19.82 34.85 -7.18
C THR A 2 -20.27 33.97 -6.03
N SER A 3 -21.43 33.35 -6.18
CA SER A 3 -21.97 32.39 -5.23
C SER A 3 -20.87 31.37 -4.92
N ALA A 4 -20.40 31.32 -3.68
CA ALA A 4 -19.62 30.21 -3.18
C ALA A 4 -20.50 28.98 -3.37
N HIS A 5 -20.28 28.27 -4.48
CA HIS A 5 -20.83 26.94 -4.67
C HIS A 5 -20.30 26.14 -3.50
N ARG A 6 -21.16 26.01 -2.49
CA ARG A 6 -21.07 25.04 -1.41
C ARG A 6 -20.53 23.79 -2.07
N PHE A 7 -19.26 23.49 -1.83
CA PHE A 7 -18.65 22.28 -2.34
C PHE A 7 -19.64 21.17 -2.02
N VAL A 8 -19.99 20.35 -3.01
CA VAL A 8 -20.77 19.13 -2.80
C VAL A 8 -19.86 18.14 -2.07
N ALA A 9 -19.47 18.50 -0.85
CA ALA A 9 -19.02 17.60 0.18
C ALA A 9 -20.21 16.84 0.80
N ASP A 10 -21.44 17.22 0.43
CA ASP A 10 -22.69 16.61 0.91
C ASP A 10 -22.94 15.18 0.38
N GLU A 11 -22.25 14.72 -0.66
CA GLU A 11 -22.58 13.41 -1.27
C GLU A 11 -21.63 12.27 -0.89
N VAL A 12 -20.51 12.54 -0.19
CA VAL A 12 -19.53 11.49 0.15
C VAL A 12 -19.17 11.43 1.64
N VAL A 13 -19.53 12.44 2.44
CA VAL A 13 -19.31 12.37 3.89
C VAL A 13 -20.56 11.80 4.53
N HIS A 14 -20.55 10.49 4.86
CA HIS A 14 -21.39 9.93 5.92
C HIS A 14 -21.04 10.67 7.21
N THR A 15 -21.66 11.83 7.40
CA THR A 15 -21.55 12.63 8.61
C THR A 15 -22.40 11.95 9.66
N ASP A 16 -21.74 11.23 10.56
CA ASP A 16 -22.34 10.88 11.83
C ASP A 16 -22.81 12.19 12.48
N PRO A 17 -24.12 12.40 12.69
CA PRO A 17 -24.68 13.68 13.13
C PRO A 17 -24.19 14.11 14.53
N HIS A 18 -23.42 13.26 15.20
CA HIS A 18 -22.86 13.51 16.53
C HIS A 18 -21.39 13.93 16.54
N VAL A 19 -20.69 13.94 15.40
CA VAL A 19 -19.30 14.41 15.34
C VAL A 19 -19.27 15.93 15.19
N VAL A 20 -18.93 16.62 16.27
CA VAL A 20 -18.65 18.06 16.22
C VAL A 20 -17.35 18.26 15.45
N HIS A 21 -17.46 18.56 14.15
CA HIS A 21 -16.32 18.92 13.32
C HIS A 21 -15.78 20.29 13.75
N LYS A 22 -14.63 20.28 14.44
CA LYS A 22 -13.88 21.50 14.74
C LYS A 22 -13.27 22.01 13.43
N ALA A 23 -13.55 23.26 13.07
CA ALA A 23 -12.95 23.89 11.89
C ALA A 23 -11.40 23.86 11.99
N PRO A 24 -10.69 23.51 10.92
CA PRO A 24 -9.23 23.50 10.89
C PRO A 24 -8.67 24.88 11.19
N THR A 25 -7.56 24.90 11.90
CA THR A 25 -6.75 26.10 12.11
C THR A 25 -5.98 26.45 10.83
N TRP A 26 -5.59 27.71 10.69
CA TRP A 26 -4.76 28.14 9.57
C TRP A 26 -3.43 27.37 9.49
N GLY A 27 -2.83 27.05 10.63
CA GLY A 27 -1.59 26.25 10.67
C GLY A 27 -1.80 24.81 10.18
N GLU A 28 -2.93 24.18 10.52
CA GLU A 28 -3.28 22.86 9.99
C GLU A 28 -3.49 22.89 8.47
N ALA A 29 -4.20 23.91 7.97
CA ALA A 29 -4.42 24.08 6.53
C ALA A 29 -3.11 24.31 5.75
N ALA A 30 -2.21 25.14 6.27
CA ALA A 30 -0.91 25.39 5.67
C ALA A 30 -0.02 24.14 5.64
N ASN A 31 -0.01 23.36 6.73
CA ASN A 31 0.71 22.08 6.77
C ASN A 31 0.12 21.06 5.80
N ALA A 32 -1.20 20.96 5.74
CA ALA A 32 -1.90 20.09 4.80
C ALA A 32 -1.60 20.47 3.34
N ARG A 33 -1.56 21.78 3.02
CA ARG A 33 -1.15 22.25 1.68
C ARG A 33 0.24 21.73 1.30
N LEU A 34 1.23 21.90 2.19
CA LEU A 34 2.59 21.42 1.93
C LEU A 34 2.66 19.90 1.77
N ALA A 35 1.93 19.15 2.60
CA ALA A 35 1.85 17.70 2.49
C ALA A 35 1.22 17.25 1.16
N TRP A 36 0.17 17.95 0.73
CA TRP A 36 -0.49 17.69 -0.55
C TRP A 36 0.42 18.00 -1.74
N GLU A 37 1.09 19.16 -1.76
CA GLU A 37 2.11 19.52 -2.75
C GLU A 37 3.21 18.46 -2.85
N ALA A 38 3.80 18.09 -1.71
CA ALA A 38 4.85 17.09 -1.65
C ALA A 38 4.37 15.69 -2.10
N ALA A 39 3.13 15.31 -1.79
CA ALA A 39 2.58 14.03 -2.23
C ALA A 39 2.33 14.02 -3.75
N VAL A 40 1.81 15.10 -4.31
CA VAL A 40 1.63 15.23 -5.77
C VAL A 40 2.97 15.23 -6.48
N ASP A 41 3.97 15.95 -5.98
CA ASP A 41 5.31 15.94 -6.56
C ASP A 41 5.93 14.54 -6.56
N GLN A 42 5.78 13.75 -5.50
CA GLN A 42 6.22 12.35 -5.50
C GLN A 42 5.53 11.50 -6.58
N LEU A 43 4.26 11.79 -6.92
CA LEU A 43 3.54 11.09 -7.97
C LEU A 43 4.01 11.50 -9.38
N VAL A 44 4.28 12.79 -9.61
CA VAL A 44 4.43 13.36 -10.97
C VAL A 44 5.85 13.80 -11.35
N GLN A 45 6.76 13.95 -10.39
CA GLN A 45 8.16 14.30 -10.65
C GLN A 45 9.01 13.04 -10.73
N PRO A 46 10.07 13.03 -11.57
CA PRO A 46 11.06 11.97 -11.55
C PRO A 46 11.72 11.85 -10.18
N GLY A 47 11.93 10.61 -9.73
CA GLY A 47 12.66 10.31 -8.50
C GLY A 47 14.17 10.25 -8.75
N GLN A 48 14.95 10.27 -7.68
CA GLN A 48 16.39 9.99 -7.74
C GLN A 48 16.70 8.78 -6.86
N HIS A 49 17.36 7.77 -7.42
CA HIS A 49 17.78 6.59 -6.69
C HIS A 49 19.31 6.46 -6.73
N ARG A 50 19.89 6.17 -5.58
CA ARG A 50 21.33 5.94 -5.46
C ARG A 50 21.64 4.47 -5.78
N VAL A 51 22.40 4.21 -6.84
CA VAL A 51 22.77 2.87 -7.31
C VAL A 51 24.19 2.57 -6.87
N HIS A 52 24.36 1.46 -6.14
CA HIS A 52 25.67 0.93 -5.76
C HIS A 52 26.14 -0.06 -6.82
N ARG A 53 27.33 0.17 -7.38
CA ARG A 53 27.94 -0.70 -8.39
C ARG A 53 28.89 -1.71 -7.77
N GLU A 54 29.17 -2.78 -8.50
CA GLU A 54 30.10 -3.85 -8.08
C GLU A 54 31.54 -3.36 -7.90
N ASP A 55 31.92 -2.25 -8.56
CA ASP A 55 33.24 -1.61 -8.40
C ASP A 55 33.36 -0.73 -7.13
N GLY A 56 32.31 -0.71 -6.30
CA GLY A 56 32.24 0.11 -5.09
C GLY A 56 31.87 1.58 -5.34
N SER A 57 31.68 1.99 -6.59
CA SER A 57 31.21 3.34 -6.91
C SER A 57 29.72 3.50 -6.59
N THR A 58 29.31 4.76 -6.40
CA THR A 58 27.89 5.09 -6.31
C THR A 58 27.53 6.13 -7.35
N GLU A 59 26.41 5.89 -8.04
CA GLU A 59 25.83 6.84 -8.98
C GLU A 59 24.39 7.18 -8.58
N THR A 60 23.93 8.36 -8.98
CA THR A 60 22.51 8.74 -8.84
C THR A 60 21.84 8.55 -10.19
N ALA A 61 20.85 7.67 -10.24
CA ALA A 61 20.01 7.45 -11.40
C ALA A 61 18.67 8.18 -11.23
N GLU A 62 18.19 8.79 -12.32
CA GLU A 62 16.83 9.31 -12.37
C GLU A 62 15.86 8.15 -12.63
N VAL A 63 14.80 8.09 -11.83
CA VAL A 63 13.75 7.08 -11.94
C VAL A 63 12.47 7.76 -12.43
N LEU A 64 11.68 7.03 -13.22
CA LEU A 64 10.38 7.51 -13.69
C LEU A 64 9.51 8.02 -12.53
N PRO A 65 8.61 9.00 -12.78
CA PRO A 65 7.62 9.41 -11.80
C PRO A 65 6.82 8.22 -11.26
N LEU A 66 6.48 8.24 -9.97
CA LEU A 66 5.82 7.10 -9.32
C LEU A 66 4.51 6.72 -10.01
N LEU A 67 3.72 7.70 -10.46
CA LEU A 67 2.50 7.45 -11.22
C LEU A 67 2.79 6.72 -12.54
N ARG A 68 3.90 7.06 -13.20
CA ARG A 68 4.28 6.42 -14.46
C ARG A 68 4.71 4.96 -14.24
N GLN A 69 5.40 4.69 -13.14
CA GLN A 69 5.75 3.32 -12.74
C GLN A 69 4.47 2.48 -12.48
N VAL A 70 3.45 3.06 -11.84
CA VAL A 70 2.13 2.41 -11.67
C VAL A 70 1.43 2.18 -13.01
N GLU A 71 1.48 3.14 -13.95
CA GLU A 71 0.94 2.94 -15.30
C GLU A 71 1.64 1.79 -16.04
N GLU A 72 2.96 1.64 -15.88
CA GLU A 72 3.72 0.53 -16.46
C GLU A 72 3.37 -0.82 -15.84
N ALA A 73 2.98 -0.86 -14.56
CA ALA A 73 2.47 -2.08 -13.91
C ALA A 73 1.10 -2.55 -14.46
N VAL A 74 0.33 -1.65 -15.11
CA VAL A 74 -0.96 -1.97 -15.74
C VAL A 74 -0.81 -2.31 -17.22
N LEU A 75 0.12 -1.66 -17.92
CA LEU A 75 0.32 -1.86 -19.35
C LEU A 75 1.09 -3.17 -19.58
N PRO A 76 0.51 -4.19 -20.25
CA PRO A 76 1.27 -5.36 -20.65
C PRO A 76 2.34 -4.92 -21.65
N SER A 77 3.60 -4.87 -21.20
CA SER A 77 4.74 -4.26 -21.90
C SER A 77 4.78 -4.60 -23.39
N GLY A 78 4.46 -3.62 -24.23
CA GLY A 78 4.47 -3.71 -25.69
C GLY A 78 5.65 -2.98 -26.36
N THR A 79 6.43 -2.17 -25.64
CA THR A 79 7.43 -1.30 -26.29
C THR A 79 8.74 -1.18 -25.51
N LYS A 80 9.71 -2.01 -25.94
CA LYS A 80 11.12 -1.69 -26.20
C LYS A 80 11.93 -0.98 -25.10
N THR A 81 12.62 -1.76 -24.30
CA THR A 81 14.01 -1.48 -23.89
C THR A 81 14.85 -2.74 -24.13
N SER A 82 15.98 -2.56 -24.78
CA SER A 82 16.82 -3.60 -25.38
C SER A 82 17.30 -4.65 -24.37
N GLY A 83 16.97 -5.93 -24.60
CA GLY A 83 17.64 -7.04 -23.94
C GLY A 83 16.82 -8.32 -23.86
N LYS A 84 17.08 -9.26 -24.77
CA LYS A 84 16.69 -10.68 -24.75
C LYS A 84 15.20 -10.99 -24.57
N THR A 85 14.59 -11.33 -25.71
CA THR A 85 13.26 -11.91 -25.86
C THR A 85 13.17 -13.25 -25.11
N LEU A 86 12.62 -13.20 -23.89
CA LEU A 86 12.11 -14.38 -23.17
C LEU A 86 10.63 -14.56 -23.56
N LEU A 87 10.36 -15.62 -24.31
CA LEU A 87 9.01 -16.15 -24.61
C LEU A 87 8.39 -16.74 -23.33
N GLY A 88 8.10 -15.89 -22.34
CA GLY A 88 7.40 -16.24 -21.11
C GLY A 88 5.97 -15.69 -21.13
N SER A 89 5.04 -16.43 -20.54
CA SER A 89 3.68 -15.96 -20.26
C SER A 89 3.72 -14.59 -19.59
N ARG A 90 3.03 -13.62 -20.17
CA ARG A 90 2.98 -12.25 -19.65
C ARG A 90 2.22 -12.27 -18.32
N PRO A 91 2.72 -11.62 -17.27
CA PRO A 91 1.94 -11.45 -16.06
C PRO A 91 0.66 -10.67 -16.40
N PRO A 92 -0.50 -11.07 -15.84
CA PRO A 92 -1.74 -10.29 -15.98
C PRO A 92 -1.52 -8.88 -15.43
N ALA A 93 -2.19 -7.90 -16.03
CA ALA A 93 -2.12 -6.51 -15.57
C ALA A 93 -2.49 -6.44 -14.08
N SER A 94 -1.71 -5.70 -13.28
CA SER A 94 -2.00 -5.54 -11.86
C SER A 94 -3.35 -4.84 -11.66
N LEU A 95 -4.34 -5.58 -11.16
CA LEU A 95 -5.68 -5.04 -10.89
C LEU A 95 -5.65 -3.93 -9.83
N GLY A 96 -4.75 -4.04 -8.85
CA GLY A 96 -4.53 -3.02 -7.82
C GLY A 96 -4.01 -1.70 -8.40
N ALA A 97 -3.05 -1.78 -9.31
CA ALA A 97 -2.53 -0.62 -10.03
C ALA A 97 -3.63 0.05 -10.89
N LEU A 98 -4.45 -0.75 -11.59
CA LEU A 98 -5.55 -0.22 -12.41
C LEU A 98 -6.61 0.47 -11.55
N ALA A 99 -6.99 -0.13 -10.41
CA ALA A 99 -7.93 0.45 -9.47
C ALA A 99 -7.42 1.79 -8.92
N LEU A 100 -6.14 1.86 -8.53
CA LEU A 100 -5.50 3.09 -8.06
C LEU A 100 -5.52 4.19 -9.14
N LEU A 101 -5.15 3.89 -10.38
CA LEU A 101 -5.19 4.86 -11.48
C LEU A 101 -6.62 5.36 -11.76
N ALA A 102 -7.61 4.48 -11.68
CA ALA A 102 -9.02 4.84 -11.87
C ALA A 102 -9.51 5.76 -10.74
N GLU A 103 -9.14 5.46 -9.50
CA GLU A 103 -9.44 6.27 -8.31
C GLU A 103 -8.86 7.68 -8.42
N ILE A 104 -7.54 7.79 -8.69
CA ILE A 104 -6.86 9.09 -8.86
C ILE A 104 -7.55 9.90 -9.96
N ARG A 105 -7.82 9.27 -11.11
CA ARG A 105 -8.47 9.94 -12.24
C ARG A 105 -9.88 10.42 -11.89
N ALA A 106 -10.66 9.63 -11.16
CA ALA A 106 -12.02 9.98 -10.76
C ALA A 106 -12.02 11.19 -9.81
N ALA A 107 -11.17 11.14 -8.77
CA ALA A 107 -11.03 12.21 -7.80
C ALA A 107 -10.56 13.52 -8.46
N VAL A 108 -9.48 13.47 -9.23
CA VAL A 108 -8.90 14.66 -9.87
C VAL A 108 -9.84 15.24 -10.92
N ARG A 109 -10.50 14.42 -11.75
CA ARG A 109 -11.48 14.91 -12.73
C ARG A 109 -12.72 15.51 -12.06
N GLY A 110 -13.14 14.99 -10.91
CA GLY A 110 -14.19 15.62 -10.09
C GLY A 110 -13.81 17.05 -9.72
N CYS A 111 -12.60 17.21 -9.18
CA CYS A 111 -12.12 18.48 -8.66
C CYS A 111 -11.78 19.48 -9.77
N CYS A 112 -11.14 19.07 -10.86
CA CYS A 112 -10.70 20.03 -11.87
C CYS A 112 -11.84 20.50 -12.80
N ARG A 113 -12.99 19.78 -12.87
CA ARG A 113 -14.18 20.20 -13.63
C ARG A 113 -14.76 21.53 -13.15
N THR A 114 -14.62 21.84 -11.86
CA THR A 114 -15.13 23.09 -11.28
C THR A 114 -14.27 24.31 -11.63
N HIS A 115 -13.09 24.12 -12.21
CA HIS A 115 -12.12 25.18 -12.52
C HIS A 115 -12.04 25.55 -14.02
N GLY A 116 -12.97 25.06 -14.84
CA GLY A 116 -13.13 25.52 -16.22
C GLY A 116 -12.02 25.07 -17.19
N HIS A 117 -11.21 24.09 -16.83
CA HIS A 117 -10.19 23.55 -17.72
C HIS A 117 -10.83 22.66 -18.79
N THR A 118 -10.58 22.99 -20.07
CA THR A 118 -11.31 22.41 -21.20
C THR A 118 -10.79 21.04 -21.65
N SER A 119 -9.53 20.70 -21.36
CA SER A 119 -8.96 19.38 -21.67
C SER A 119 -7.53 19.24 -21.12
N TRP A 120 -7.22 18.11 -20.49
CA TRP A 120 -5.84 17.69 -20.22
C TRP A 120 -5.53 16.43 -21.03
N SER A 121 -4.28 16.31 -21.47
CA SER A 121 -3.84 15.18 -22.27
C SER A 121 -3.39 14.00 -21.40
N THR A 122 -2.88 14.27 -20.19
CA THR A 122 -2.36 13.24 -19.28
C THR A 122 -2.89 13.36 -17.86
N LEU A 123 -2.75 12.28 -17.06
CA LEU A 123 -3.08 12.29 -15.64
C LEU A 123 -2.07 13.12 -14.82
N ASN A 124 -0.80 13.15 -15.24
CA ASN A 124 0.22 14.02 -14.64
C ASN A 124 -0.15 15.50 -14.74
N GLU A 125 -0.58 15.96 -15.91
CA GLU A 125 -1.06 17.34 -16.10
C GLU A 125 -2.26 17.65 -15.21
N GLN A 126 -3.19 16.70 -15.07
CA GLN A 126 -4.36 16.83 -14.20
C GLN A 126 -3.98 16.97 -12.73
N LEU A 127 -3.05 16.16 -12.24
CA LEU A 127 -2.56 16.22 -10.86
C LEU A 127 -1.81 17.53 -10.56
N ARG A 128 -0.95 17.98 -11.49
CA ARG A 128 -0.27 19.28 -11.36
C ARG A 128 -1.27 20.44 -11.37
N ALA A 129 -2.27 20.38 -12.23
CA ALA A 129 -3.33 21.39 -12.28
C ALA A 129 -4.19 21.36 -11.02
N TRP A 130 -4.44 20.18 -10.43
CA TRP A 130 -5.19 20.03 -9.19
C TRP A 130 -4.49 20.71 -8.02
N VAL A 131 -3.19 20.46 -7.85
CA VAL A 131 -2.41 21.04 -6.74
C VAL A 131 -2.09 22.52 -6.93
N ALA A 132 -2.10 23.03 -8.17
CA ALA A 132 -1.90 24.46 -8.44
C ALA A 132 -2.97 25.36 -7.80
N HIS A 133 -4.13 24.83 -7.40
CA HIS A 133 -5.18 25.57 -6.68
C HIS A 133 -5.02 25.53 -5.15
N ALA A 134 -4.02 24.81 -4.63
CA ALA A 134 -3.89 24.58 -3.19
C ALA A 134 -3.69 25.87 -2.39
N ASP A 135 -2.99 26.86 -2.97
CA ASP A 135 -2.80 28.18 -2.35
C ASP A 135 -4.09 28.95 -2.13
N HIS A 136 -5.04 28.83 -3.05
CA HIS A 136 -6.33 29.48 -2.95
C HIS A 136 -7.23 28.75 -1.93
N TRP A 137 -7.25 27.42 -1.98
CA TRP A 137 -8.10 26.61 -1.13
C TRP A 137 -7.69 26.57 0.34
N GLN A 138 -6.42 26.82 0.68
CA GLN A 138 -6.02 26.86 2.10
C GLN A 138 -6.74 27.98 2.89
N ILE A 139 -7.22 29.03 2.20
CA ILE A 139 -7.94 30.15 2.80
C ILE A 139 -9.45 29.88 2.76
N ASP A 140 -9.97 29.52 1.58
CA ASP A 140 -11.42 29.48 1.33
C ASP A 140 -12.05 28.10 1.60
N ALA A 141 -11.25 27.04 1.69
CA ALA A 141 -11.71 25.66 1.80
C ALA A 141 -10.70 24.77 2.58
N ALA A 142 -10.35 25.16 3.80
CA ALA A 142 -9.35 24.47 4.62
C ALA A 142 -9.63 22.96 4.78
N ASP A 143 -10.89 22.55 5.07
CA ASP A 143 -11.29 21.15 5.18
C ASP A 143 -10.95 20.34 3.93
N TYR A 144 -11.14 20.95 2.76
CA TYR A 144 -10.81 20.31 1.49
C TYR A 144 -9.31 20.09 1.33
N VAL A 145 -8.48 21.04 1.75
CA VAL A 145 -7.02 20.91 1.71
C VAL A 145 -6.54 19.77 2.60
N LEU A 146 -7.12 19.60 3.79
CA LEU A 146 -6.83 18.47 4.68
C LEU A 146 -7.17 17.14 3.99
N TRP A 147 -8.39 17.02 3.45
CA TRP A 147 -8.82 15.83 2.71
C TRP A 147 -7.92 15.54 1.51
N ALA A 148 -7.56 16.56 0.72
CA ALA A 148 -6.72 16.42 -0.46
C ALA A 148 -5.31 15.93 -0.10
N ALA A 149 -4.75 16.43 1.01
CA ALA A 149 -3.48 16.00 1.55
C ALA A 149 -3.50 14.52 1.98
N GLU A 150 -4.52 14.12 2.74
CA GLU A 150 -4.72 12.73 3.17
C GLU A 150 -4.85 11.80 1.97
N GLN A 151 -5.67 12.17 0.98
CA GLN A 151 -5.88 11.34 -0.21
C GLN A 151 -4.64 11.22 -1.07
N ALA A 152 -3.94 12.32 -1.35
CA ALA A 152 -2.70 12.28 -2.11
C ALA A 152 -1.62 11.44 -1.39
N THR A 153 -1.51 11.58 -0.07
CA THR A 153 -0.58 10.77 0.75
C THR A 153 -0.93 9.28 0.68
N ARG A 154 -2.22 8.93 0.78
CA ARG A 154 -2.67 7.54 0.62
C ARG A 154 -2.35 7.00 -0.78
N TRP A 155 -2.55 7.78 -1.83
CA TRP A 155 -2.20 7.37 -3.19
C TRP A 155 -0.70 7.11 -3.35
N VAL A 156 0.15 7.96 -2.77
CA VAL A 156 1.61 7.74 -2.76
C VAL A 156 1.95 6.41 -2.07
N GLN A 157 1.37 6.13 -0.91
CA GLN A 157 1.59 4.87 -0.19
C GLN A 157 1.17 3.67 -1.02
N GLN A 158 -0.04 3.70 -1.61
CA GLN A 158 -0.55 2.63 -2.46
C GLN A 158 0.30 2.45 -3.72
N ALA A 159 0.74 3.54 -4.35
CA ALA A 159 1.59 3.49 -5.52
C ALA A 159 2.96 2.87 -5.21
N ARG A 160 3.56 3.20 -4.07
CA ARG A 160 4.80 2.56 -3.60
C ARG A 160 4.61 1.07 -3.39
N LEU A 161 3.52 0.64 -2.75
CA LEU A 161 3.21 -0.77 -2.55
C LEU A 161 3.03 -1.54 -3.86
N VAL A 162 2.56 -0.88 -4.92
CA VAL A 162 2.43 -1.48 -6.27
C VAL A 162 3.81 -1.63 -6.93
N VAL A 163 4.66 -0.61 -6.82
CA VAL A 163 5.92 -0.52 -7.54
C VAL A 163 7.04 -1.31 -6.86
N ASP A 164 7.11 -1.23 -5.54
CA ASP A 164 8.12 -1.87 -4.70
C ASP A 164 7.42 -2.49 -3.49
N PRO A 165 6.72 -3.63 -3.68
CA PRO A 165 6.04 -4.30 -2.59
C PRO A 165 7.08 -4.75 -1.55
N GLU A 166 6.85 -4.39 -0.29
CA GLU A 166 7.74 -4.74 0.81
C GLU A 166 8.05 -6.25 0.80
N PRO A 167 9.34 -6.63 0.87
CA PRO A 167 9.72 -8.03 0.90
C PRO A 167 9.16 -8.68 2.17
N ARG A 168 8.23 -9.61 1.98
CA ARG A 168 7.70 -10.43 3.08
C ARG A 168 8.63 -11.60 3.31
N PHE A 169 9.14 -11.74 4.53
CA PHE A 169 9.96 -12.88 4.93
C PHE A 169 9.07 -13.94 5.62
N PRO A 170 8.58 -14.96 4.89
CA PRO A 170 7.61 -15.89 5.45
C PRO A 170 8.23 -16.79 6.54
N LEU A 171 7.54 -16.91 7.66
CA LEU A 171 7.87 -17.84 8.74
C LEU A 171 7.25 -19.21 8.44
N ARG A 172 7.95 -20.03 7.66
CA ARG A 172 7.47 -21.35 7.21
C ARG A 172 7.33 -22.33 8.38
N GLY A 173 6.28 -23.16 8.32
CA GLY A 173 6.04 -24.24 9.29
C GLY A 173 5.58 -23.75 10.66
N LYS A 174 5.10 -22.50 10.76
CA LYS A 174 4.61 -21.90 12.00
C LYS A 174 3.15 -21.49 11.83
N ALA A 175 2.31 -21.94 12.76
CA ALA A 175 0.93 -21.49 12.87
C ALA A 175 0.86 -20.20 13.69
N CYS A 176 -0.12 -19.35 13.38
CA CYS A 176 -0.44 -18.20 14.20
C CYS A 176 -0.83 -18.66 15.62
N PRO A 177 -0.19 -18.17 16.69
CA PRO A 177 -0.48 -18.60 18.05
C PRO A 177 -1.88 -18.17 18.52
N THR A 178 -2.52 -17.21 17.85
CA THR A 178 -3.86 -16.74 18.21
C THR A 178 -4.98 -17.41 17.41
N CYS A 179 -4.85 -17.51 16.08
CA CYS A 179 -5.92 -18.07 15.24
C CYS A 179 -5.64 -19.49 14.74
N GLY A 180 -4.47 -20.07 15.02
CA GLY A 180 -4.09 -21.42 14.59
C GLY A 180 -3.83 -21.60 13.10
N VAL A 181 -4.07 -20.56 12.28
CA VAL A 181 -3.86 -20.60 10.83
C VAL A 181 -2.36 -20.62 10.52
N ASP A 182 -1.91 -21.61 9.74
CA ASP A 182 -0.54 -21.78 9.28
C ASP A 182 -0.33 -21.33 7.82
N VAL A 183 -1.40 -21.35 7.02
CA VAL A 183 -1.39 -20.99 5.61
C VAL A 183 -2.61 -20.13 5.27
N VAL A 184 -2.38 -19.08 4.50
CA VAL A 184 -3.41 -18.24 3.88
C VAL A 184 -3.40 -18.43 2.37
N GLN A 185 -4.56 -18.28 1.74
CA GLN A 185 -4.67 -18.20 0.28
C GLN A 185 -4.53 -16.75 -0.15
N VAL A 186 -3.49 -16.45 -0.91
CA VAL A 186 -3.24 -15.11 -1.46
C VAL A 186 -3.35 -15.23 -2.97
N TRP A 187 -4.07 -14.31 -3.59
CA TRP A 187 -4.08 -14.21 -5.05
C TRP A 187 -2.65 -13.88 -5.54
N SER A 188 -2.11 -14.68 -6.45
CA SER A 188 -0.81 -14.44 -7.06
C SER A 188 -1.00 -14.02 -8.50
N ASP A 189 -0.64 -12.78 -8.83
CA ASP A 189 -0.71 -12.31 -10.21
C ASP A 189 0.18 -13.16 -11.13
N ASP A 190 1.37 -13.56 -10.68
CA ASP A 190 2.29 -14.41 -11.46
C ASP A 190 1.69 -15.77 -11.87
N GLN A 191 0.83 -16.35 -11.04
CA GLN A 191 0.22 -17.67 -11.28
C GLN A 191 -1.23 -17.56 -11.75
N ASN A 192 -1.81 -16.35 -11.70
CA ASN A 192 -3.23 -16.08 -11.94
C ASN A 192 -4.15 -17.05 -11.18
N ASP A 193 -3.77 -17.35 -9.93
CA ASP A 193 -4.46 -18.30 -9.05
C ASP A 193 -4.21 -17.96 -7.56
N HIS A 194 -5.02 -18.54 -6.67
CA HIS A 194 -4.80 -18.49 -5.23
C HIS A 194 -3.67 -19.42 -4.82
N VAL A 195 -2.54 -18.83 -4.43
CA VAL A 195 -1.39 -19.59 -3.94
C VAL A 195 -1.40 -19.69 -2.42
N ARG A 196 -0.99 -20.84 -1.92
CA ARG A 196 -0.81 -21.09 -0.48
C ARG A 196 0.47 -20.39 -0.01
N ARG A 197 0.34 -19.43 0.91
CA ARG A 197 1.47 -18.74 1.54
C ARG A 197 1.42 -18.94 3.06
N PRO A 198 2.57 -19.03 3.75
CA PRO A 198 2.58 -19.06 5.22
C PRO A 198 1.81 -17.88 5.80
N ALA A 199 1.00 -18.14 6.82
CA ALA A 199 0.19 -17.12 7.47
C ALA A 199 1.02 -16.13 8.28
N LEU A 200 2.24 -16.51 8.69
CA LEU A 200 3.17 -15.66 9.43
C LEU A 200 4.30 -15.16 8.54
N TYR A 201 4.66 -13.89 8.69
CA TYR A 201 5.83 -13.28 8.05
C TYR A 201 6.47 -12.24 8.98
N ILE A 202 7.74 -11.89 8.71
CA ILE A 202 8.42 -10.78 9.38
C ILE A 202 8.24 -9.50 8.58
N ASP A 203 7.78 -8.47 9.27
CA ASP A 203 7.83 -7.09 8.85
C ASP A 203 9.20 -6.52 9.23
N PRO A 204 10.09 -6.25 8.25
CA PRO A 204 11.46 -5.83 8.52
C PRO A 204 11.55 -4.42 9.10
N ASP A 205 10.56 -3.55 8.84
CA ASP A 205 10.61 -2.14 9.23
C ASP A 205 10.30 -1.95 10.70
N GLN A 206 9.34 -2.73 11.21
CA GLN A 206 8.97 -2.72 12.63
C GLN A 206 9.67 -3.82 13.44
N ALA A 207 10.35 -4.75 12.77
CA ALA A 207 10.90 -5.95 13.40
C ALA A 207 9.82 -6.74 14.17
N ASP A 208 8.65 -6.88 13.54
CA ASP A 208 7.48 -7.57 14.07
C ASP A 208 7.20 -8.86 13.27
N ALA A 209 6.73 -9.91 13.95
CA ALA A 209 6.03 -11.02 13.32
C ALA A 209 4.55 -10.65 13.13
N VAL A 210 4.02 -10.82 11.91
CA VAL A 210 2.65 -10.45 11.57
C VAL A 210 1.88 -11.64 11.02
N CYS A 211 0.64 -11.82 11.45
CA CYS A 211 -0.28 -12.80 10.89
C CYS A 211 -1.13 -12.21 9.76
N ALA A 212 -0.98 -12.74 8.55
CA ALA A 212 -1.77 -12.37 7.38
C ALA A 212 -3.26 -12.77 7.48
N ALA A 213 -3.64 -13.68 8.38
CA ALA A 213 -5.02 -14.13 8.56
C ALA A 213 -5.81 -13.23 9.51
N CYS A 214 -5.27 -12.95 10.71
CA CYS A 214 -5.96 -12.16 11.73
C CYS A 214 -5.40 -10.75 11.96
N GLY A 215 -4.29 -10.40 11.31
CA GLY A 215 -3.67 -9.06 11.40
C GLY A 215 -2.91 -8.78 12.69
N LEU A 216 -2.87 -9.72 13.64
CA LEU A 216 -2.11 -9.54 14.89
C LEU A 216 -0.61 -9.45 14.62
N ARG A 217 0.05 -8.62 15.43
CA ARG A 217 1.47 -8.32 15.37
C ARG A 217 2.11 -8.63 16.71
N TRP A 218 3.33 -9.16 16.67
CA TRP A 218 4.14 -9.43 17.85
C TRP A 218 5.55 -8.90 17.62
N PRO A 219 6.11 -8.11 18.54
CA PRO A 219 7.54 -7.85 18.58
C PRO A 219 8.32 -9.16 18.48
N LEU A 220 9.44 -9.15 17.74
CA LEU A 220 10.18 -10.38 17.43
C LEU A 220 10.60 -11.18 18.68
N ASP A 221 10.95 -10.51 19.78
CA ASP A 221 11.28 -11.15 21.06
C ASP A 221 10.08 -11.87 21.68
N VAL A 222 8.91 -11.23 21.66
CA VAL A 222 7.65 -11.82 22.13
C VAL A 222 7.26 -13.01 21.25
N TRP A 223 7.39 -12.89 19.93
CA TRP A 223 7.12 -13.99 19.01
C TRP A 223 8.05 -15.19 19.25
N ILE A 224 9.35 -14.95 19.48
CA ILE A 224 10.31 -16.01 19.81
C ILE A 224 9.86 -16.76 21.06
N GLN A 225 9.49 -16.02 22.13
CA GLN A 225 9.00 -16.62 23.37
C GLN A 225 7.74 -17.47 23.15
N LEU A 226 6.74 -16.92 22.45
CA LEU A 226 5.50 -17.64 22.13
C LEU A 226 5.75 -18.92 21.33
N ASN A 227 6.62 -18.84 20.33
CA ASN A 227 6.97 -19.99 19.50
C ASN A 227 7.74 -21.06 20.30
N THR A 228 8.64 -20.66 21.20
CA THR A 228 9.34 -21.60 22.10
C THR A 228 8.34 -22.31 23.03
N MET A 229 7.40 -21.59 23.63
CA MET A 229 6.37 -22.18 24.49
C MET A 229 5.47 -23.16 23.72
N ALA A 230 5.04 -22.78 22.52
CA ALA A 230 4.22 -23.65 21.66
C ALA A 230 4.96 -24.95 21.27
N GLN A 231 6.26 -24.86 20.94
CA GLN A 231 7.08 -26.04 20.63
C GLN A 231 7.27 -26.97 21.85
N GLN A 232 7.42 -26.40 23.05
CA GLN A 232 7.50 -27.18 24.28
C GLN A 232 6.20 -27.94 24.54
N GLN A 233 5.04 -27.29 24.40
CA GLN A 233 3.73 -27.93 24.57
C GLN A 233 3.53 -29.11 23.62
N LEU A 234 3.82 -28.94 22.32
CA LEU A 234 3.72 -30.00 21.33
C LEU A 234 4.64 -31.20 21.63
N THR A 235 5.82 -30.93 22.19
CA THR A 235 6.77 -31.97 22.58
C THR A 235 6.27 -32.75 23.81
N HIS A 236 5.63 -32.09 24.76
CA HIS A 236 5.03 -32.75 25.93
C HIS A 236 3.82 -33.61 25.57
N GLU A 237 2.95 -33.14 24.67
CA GLU A 237 1.76 -33.89 24.23
C GLU A 237 2.11 -35.14 23.42
N THR A 238 3.11 -35.06 22.54
CA THR A 238 3.56 -36.21 21.74
C THR A 238 4.17 -37.34 22.59
N LEU A 239 4.81 -37.01 23.70
CA LEU A 239 5.35 -37.99 24.65
C LEU A 239 4.25 -38.65 25.51
N ALA A 240 3.16 -37.93 25.81
CA ALA A 240 2.04 -38.49 26.57
C ALA A 240 1.21 -39.50 25.76
N VAL A 241 1.09 -39.33 24.44
CA VAL A 241 0.31 -40.24 23.57
C VAL A 241 1.04 -41.54 23.26
N THR A 242 2.37 -41.53 23.20
CA THR A 242 3.17 -42.72 22.87
C THR A 242 3.41 -43.66 24.06
N GLY A 243 3.09 -43.24 25.29
CA GLY A 243 3.28 -44.02 26.52
C GLY A 243 2.16 -45.01 26.88
N ILE A 244 1.09 -45.16 26.09
CA ILE A 244 -0.11 -45.95 26.45
C ILE A 244 -0.15 -47.35 25.78
N THR A 245 0.82 -47.73 24.94
CA THR A 245 0.76 -49.00 24.20
C THR A 245 1.82 -50.02 24.63
N HIS A 246 1.70 -50.62 25.82
CA HIS A 246 2.24 -51.96 26.11
C HIS A 246 1.86 -52.41 27.53
N ASP A 247 0.69 -53.04 27.65
CA ASP A 247 0.45 -54.16 28.57
C ASP A 247 -0.82 -54.87 28.05
N ASP A 248 -0.88 -56.19 28.26
CA ASP A 248 -1.94 -57.13 27.84
C ASP A 248 -1.75 -57.81 26.46
N ASP A 249 -1.03 -58.93 26.43
CA ASP A 249 -1.66 -60.27 26.51
C ASP A 249 -0.60 -61.38 26.33
N VAL A 250 -0.16 -61.98 27.43
CA VAL A 250 0.42 -63.32 27.45
C VAL A 250 -0.34 -64.10 28.52
N SER A 251 -1.33 -64.89 28.10
CA SER A 251 -1.88 -66.04 28.83
C SER A 251 -2.56 -67.00 27.87
#